data_AF-A0A523MTY4-F1
#
_entry.id   AF-A0A523MTY4-F1
#
_cell.length_a   1.000
_cell.length_b   1.000
_cell.length_c   1.000
_cell.angle_alpha   90.00
_cell.angle_beta   90.00
_cell.angle_gamma   90.00
#
_symmetry.space_group_name_H-M   'P 1'
#
loop_
_entity.id
_entity.type
_entity.pdbx_description
1 polymer ?
#
loop_
_entity_poly.entity_id
_entity_poly.type
_entity_poly.pdbx_seq_one_letter_code
_entity_poly.pdbx_strand_id
1 'polypeptide(L)'
;MAIKFKHIDTGEVETTEWFFFNQFMNARIDRGEDSNSGYDPILEVGRGQAWLESHWQETKANEMKYDEDVNQYITLVLAELVNPKSLALANKYLVNLKSDAGQVATDLEERSKKYFVYKVNADFLLLNLGLFNPDTNLLGTAYFDKGESYYFSAASSLKAITGGRSGQSDVLEKLSLKFGKYVEILRHMKNSADNYLSFHFKFQKIEMKQMEATLTQAVQKRKSS
;
A
#
# COMPACT_ATOMS: atom_id res chain seq x y z
N MET A 1 -10.37 -10.07 17.06
CA MET A 1 -9.06 -10.39 17.67
C MET A 1 -8.01 -9.95 16.67
N ALA A 2 -7.05 -9.14 17.08
CA ALA A 2 -5.84 -8.93 16.28
C ALA A 2 -5.11 -10.27 16.15
N ILE A 3 -4.61 -10.58 14.96
CA ILE A 3 -3.76 -11.77 14.76
C ILE A 3 -2.40 -11.46 15.36
N LYS A 4 -1.84 -12.43 16.10
CA LYS A 4 -0.61 -12.26 16.85
C LYS A 4 0.54 -13.00 16.17
N PHE A 5 1.62 -12.30 15.94
CA PHE A 5 2.87 -12.83 15.42
C PHE A 5 3.76 -13.19 16.59
N LYS A 6 4.45 -14.33 16.54
CA LYS A 6 5.48 -14.67 17.52
C LYS A 6 6.84 -14.71 16.84
N HIS A 7 7.78 -13.91 17.32
CA HIS A 7 9.18 -13.99 16.88
C HIS A 7 9.82 -15.28 17.40
N ILE A 8 10.55 -15.97 16.53
CA ILE A 8 11.19 -17.26 16.83
C ILE A 8 12.46 -17.04 17.65
N ASP A 9 13.13 -15.90 17.40
CA ASP A 9 14.38 -15.42 17.97
C ASP A 9 14.21 -14.75 19.33
N THR A 10 13.30 -13.77 19.46
CA THR A 10 13.08 -13.08 20.75
C THR A 10 11.99 -13.72 21.61
N GLY A 11 11.11 -14.53 21.02
CA GLY A 11 9.93 -15.08 21.68
C GLY A 11 8.79 -14.07 21.90
N GLU A 12 8.98 -12.80 21.54
CA GLU A 12 8.01 -11.72 21.70
C GLU A 12 6.76 -11.93 20.83
N VAL A 13 5.64 -11.35 21.28
CA VAL A 13 4.33 -11.56 20.66
C VAL A 13 3.71 -10.22 20.25
N GLU A 14 3.96 -9.84 19.01
CA GLU A 14 3.46 -8.62 18.37
C GLU A 14 2.05 -8.80 17.81
N THR A 15 1.40 -7.67 17.53
CA THR A 15 0.18 -7.67 16.71
C THR A 15 0.55 -7.50 15.23
N THR A 16 -0.35 -7.96 14.37
CA THR A 16 -0.22 -7.84 12.90
C THR A 16 0.09 -6.41 12.46
N GLU A 17 -0.62 -5.46 13.08
CA GLU A 17 -0.57 -4.05 12.79
C GLU A 17 0.81 -3.47 13.13
N TRP A 18 1.43 -3.87 14.25
CA TRP A 18 2.77 -3.40 14.63
C TRP A 18 3.88 -3.98 13.75
N PHE A 19 3.77 -5.25 13.36
CA PHE A 19 4.70 -5.89 12.41
C PHE A 19 4.72 -5.14 11.07
N PHE A 20 3.54 -4.90 10.46
CA PHE A 20 3.48 -4.17 9.20
C PHE A 20 3.82 -2.69 9.33
N PHE A 21 3.47 -2.05 10.46
CA PHE A 21 3.88 -0.67 10.74
C PHE A 21 5.39 -0.53 10.66
N ASN A 22 6.14 -1.34 11.41
CA ASN A 22 7.60 -1.25 11.41
C ASN A 22 8.23 -1.61 10.07
N GLN A 23 7.73 -2.63 9.35
CA GLN A 23 8.23 -2.95 8.01
C GLN A 23 8.01 -1.77 7.03
N PHE A 24 6.82 -1.18 7.04
CA PHE A 24 6.46 -0.06 6.16
C PHE A 24 7.22 1.23 6.52
N MET A 25 7.31 1.55 7.80
CA MET A 25 8.03 2.74 8.27
C MET A 25 9.54 2.62 8.05
N ASN A 26 10.16 1.46 8.32
CA ASN A 26 11.57 1.24 8.00
C ASN A 26 11.84 1.40 6.49
N ALA A 27 11.01 0.77 5.65
CA ALA A 27 11.16 0.88 4.19
C ALA A 27 10.95 2.30 3.64
N ARG A 28 10.18 3.13 4.36
CA ARG A 28 10.00 4.56 4.06
C ARG A 28 11.22 5.39 4.53
N ILE A 29 11.75 5.10 5.71
CA ILE A 29 12.98 5.72 6.25
C ILE A 29 14.20 5.37 5.37
N ASP A 30 14.37 4.11 4.98
CA ASP A 30 15.47 3.63 4.13
C ASP A 30 15.47 4.25 2.71
N ARG A 31 14.32 4.72 2.21
CA ARG A 31 14.21 5.53 0.98
C ARG A 31 14.52 7.02 1.16
N GLY A 32 14.72 7.49 2.39
CA GLY A 32 14.89 8.93 2.71
C GLY A 32 13.58 9.72 2.66
N GLU A 33 12.49 9.10 3.13
CA GLU A 33 11.12 9.65 3.17
C GLU A 33 10.59 9.79 4.63
N ASP A 34 11.47 10.14 5.57
CA ASP A 34 11.25 10.25 7.02
C ASP A 34 9.91 10.90 7.43
N SER A 35 9.37 10.48 8.58
CA SER A 35 8.08 10.96 9.10
C SER A 35 8.20 11.87 10.32
N ASN A 36 7.28 12.84 10.40
CA ASN A 36 7.03 13.77 11.50
C ASN A 36 7.95 15.02 11.49
N SER A 37 7.49 16.23 11.84
CA SER A 37 6.33 16.55 12.69
C SER A 37 5.46 17.75 12.24
N GLY A 38 4.16 17.50 12.04
CA GLY A 38 3.05 18.47 12.17
C GLY A 38 2.77 19.43 11.00
N TYR A 39 1.61 19.25 10.34
CA TYR A 39 0.92 20.08 9.31
C TYR A 39 0.91 19.53 7.86
N ASP A 40 -0.30 19.05 7.44
CA ASP A 40 -2.11 18.85 5.21
C ASP A 40 -1.88 19.35 3.68
N PRO A 41 -2.02 18.51 2.62
CA PRO A 41 -1.66 18.88 1.22
C PRO A 41 -2.59 19.87 0.52
N ILE A 42 -3.45 20.59 1.24
CA ILE A 42 -4.48 21.50 0.71
C ILE A 42 -3.88 22.76 0.03
N LEU A 43 -2.57 23.02 0.17
CA LEU A 43 -1.90 24.26 -0.27
C LEU A 43 -1.26 24.23 -1.67
N GLU A 44 -1.19 23.09 -2.36
CA GLU A 44 -0.56 23.00 -3.70
C GLU A 44 -1.46 23.50 -4.84
N VAL A 45 -2.79 23.43 -4.66
CA VAL A 45 -3.77 23.85 -5.67
C VAL A 45 -3.68 25.37 -5.91
N GLY A 46 -3.03 25.77 -7.01
CA GLY A 46 -2.88 27.16 -7.43
C GLY A 46 -1.48 27.76 -7.31
N ARG A 47 -0.42 26.95 -7.10
CA ARG A 47 0.98 27.41 -7.14
C ARG A 47 1.63 27.18 -8.51
N GLY A 48 2.59 28.04 -8.88
CA GLY A 48 3.29 27.99 -10.17
C GLY A 48 4.68 27.35 -10.08
N GLN A 49 5.20 26.87 -11.22
CA GLN A 49 6.44 26.09 -11.32
C GLN A 49 7.64 26.69 -10.56
N ALA A 50 7.96 27.96 -10.80
CA ALA A 50 9.09 28.65 -10.15
C ALA A 50 8.94 28.80 -8.62
N TRP A 51 7.72 28.71 -8.09
CA TRP A 51 7.49 28.68 -6.63
C TRP A 51 7.81 27.29 -6.07
N LEU A 52 7.37 26.22 -6.74
CA LEU A 52 7.70 24.84 -6.38
C LEU A 52 9.21 24.58 -6.44
N GLU A 53 9.89 25.09 -7.47
CA GLU A 53 11.35 24.96 -7.64
C GLU A 53 12.16 25.74 -6.59
N SER A 54 11.63 26.86 -6.08
CA SER A 54 12.30 27.65 -5.02
C SER A 54 12.01 27.14 -3.61
N HIS A 55 10.86 26.49 -3.39
CA HIS A 55 10.43 26.00 -2.08
C HIS A 55 10.46 24.46 -1.99
N TRP A 56 11.20 23.78 -2.88
CA TRP A 56 11.16 22.31 -3.03
C TRP A 56 11.45 21.53 -1.74
N GLN A 57 12.30 22.07 -0.86
CA GLN A 57 12.58 21.46 0.45
C GLN A 57 11.37 21.56 1.38
N GLU A 58 10.63 22.66 1.34
CA GLU A 58 9.40 22.89 2.10
C GLU A 58 8.24 22.07 1.52
N THR A 59 8.14 21.95 0.19
CA THR A 59 7.19 21.07 -0.49
C THR A 59 7.42 19.60 -0.11
N LYS A 60 8.67 19.11 -0.22
CA LYS A 60 9.03 17.76 0.24
C LYS A 60 8.77 17.59 1.74
N ALA A 61 9.04 18.60 2.57
CA ALA A 61 8.74 18.56 4.00
C ALA A 61 7.24 18.48 4.29
N ASN A 62 6.39 19.25 3.61
CA ASN A 62 4.92 19.18 3.75
C ASN A 62 4.38 17.81 3.30
N GLU A 63 4.89 17.29 2.18
CA GLU A 63 4.62 15.93 1.73
C GLU A 63 4.86 14.87 2.81
N MET A 64 6.01 14.93 3.48
CA MET A 64 6.44 13.96 4.51
C MET A 64 5.66 14.07 5.84
N LYS A 65 4.92 15.16 6.01
CA LYS A 65 4.37 15.66 7.29
C LYS A 65 2.84 15.53 7.38
N TYR A 66 2.20 15.34 6.24
CA TYR A 66 0.75 15.19 6.10
C TYR A 66 0.30 13.77 5.68
N ASP A 67 1.23 12.82 5.57
CA ASP A 67 1.01 11.43 5.12
C ASP A 67 0.80 10.42 6.29
N GLU A 68 0.79 10.83 7.56
CA GLU A 68 0.71 9.91 8.72
C GLU A 68 -0.57 9.07 8.73
N ASP A 69 -1.71 9.69 8.43
CA ASP A 69 -3.02 9.04 8.31
C ASP A 69 -3.05 8.02 7.14
N VAL A 70 -2.29 8.28 6.09
CA VAL A 70 -2.08 7.33 4.98
C VAL A 70 -1.16 6.19 5.37
N ASN A 71 -0.05 6.46 6.08
CA ASN A 71 0.85 5.41 6.59
C ASN A 71 0.08 4.44 7.50
N GLN A 72 -0.78 4.97 8.38
CA GLN A 72 -1.66 4.18 9.25
C GLN A 72 -2.71 3.39 8.45
N TYR A 73 -3.30 3.99 7.41
CA TYR A 73 -4.24 3.30 6.53
C TYR A 73 -3.58 2.13 5.77
N ILE A 74 -2.39 2.35 5.19
CA ILE A 74 -1.63 1.31 4.48
C ILE A 74 -1.24 0.19 5.45
N THR A 75 -0.79 0.53 6.67
CA THR A 75 -0.50 -0.43 7.74
C THR A 75 -1.71 -1.32 8.06
N LEU A 76 -2.91 -0.74 8.13
CA LEU A 76 -4.14 -1.50 8.36
C LEU A 76 -4.52 -2.36 7.15
N VAL A 77 -4.40 -1.85 5.92
CA VAL A 77 -4.65 -2.62 4.68
C VAL A 77 -3.67 -3.79 4.52
N LEU A 78 -2.41 -3.62 4.93
CA LEU A 78 -1.43 -4.71 5.04
C LEU A 78 -1.86 -5.74 6.11
N ALA A 79 -2.37 -5.28 7.26
CA ALA A 79 -2.88 -6.18 8.29
C ALA A 79 -4.14 -6.94 7.88
N GLU A 80 -4.98 -6.39 6.99
CA GLU A 80 -6.14 -7.08 6.44
C GLU A 80 -5.76 -8.27 5.53
N LEU A 81 -4.58 -8.27 4.90
CA LEU A 81 -4.12 -9.39 4.05
C LEU A 81 -4.02 -10.72 4.79
N VAL A 82 -3.65 -10.71 6.08
CA VAL A 82 -3.50 -11.93 6.88
C VAL A 82 -4.77 -12.31 7.65
N ASN A 83 -5.87 -11.55 7.49
CA ASN A 83 -7.14 -11.79 8.16
C ASN A 83 -8.18 -12.41 7.21
N PRO A 84 -8.48 -13.73 7.32
CA PRO A 84 -9.41 -14.40 6.41
C PRO A 84 -10.82 -13.80 6.38
N LYS A 85 -11.24 -13.10 7.45
CA LYS A 85 -12.55 -12.43 7.48
C LYS A 85 -12.58 -11.12 6.68
N SER A 86 -11.48 -10.35 6.68
CA SER A 86 -11.35 -9.17 5.82
C SER A 86 -11.26 -9.60 4.35
N LEU A 87 -10.45 -10.62 4.02
CA LEU A 87 -10.37 -11.18 2.67
C LEU A 87 -11.74 -11.64 2.13
N ALA A 88 -12.54 -12.34 2.94
CA ALA A 88 -13.88 -12.79 2.54
C ALA A 88 -14.84 -11.63 2.22
N LEU A 89 -14.70 -10.48 2.89
CA LEU A 89 -15.48 -9.27 2.61
C LEU A 89 -14.96 -8.51 1.39
N ALA A 90 -13.63 -8.43 1.22
CA ALA A 90 -13.00 -7.82 0.04
C ALA A 90 -13.38 -8.58 -1.24
N ASN A 91 -13.32 -9.91 -1.24
CA ASN A 91 -13.66 -10.76 -2.38
C ASN A 91 -15.09 -10.57 -2.91
N LYS A 92 -16.00 -9.96 -2.15
CA LYS A 92 -17.36 -9.61 -2.61
C LYS A 92 -17.38 -8.40 -3.54
N TYR A 93 -16.42 -7.50 -3.43
CA TYR A 93 -16.35 -6.22 -4.17
C TYR A 93 -15.15 -6.12 -5.11
N LEU A 94 -14.23 -7.10 -5.05
CA LEU A 94 -13.08 -7.21 -5.96
C LEU A 94 -13.55 -7.52 -7.40
N VAL A 95 -13.01 -6.75 -8.35
CA VAL A 95 -13.30 -6.84 -9.78
C VAL A 95 -12.08 -7.42 -10.52
N ASN A 96 -12.30 -8.07 -11.66
CA ASN A 96 -11.19 -8.62 -12.45
C ASN A 96 -10.28 -7.49 -12.97
N LEU A 97 -8.95 -7.68 -12.90
CA LEU A 97 -7.93 -6.74 -13.41
C LEU A 97 -8.21 -6.21 -14.83
N LYS A 98 -8.79 -7.05 -15.70
CA LYS A 98 -9.14 -6.70 -17.09
C LYS A 98 -10.43 -5.89 -17.22
N SER A 99 -11.30 -5.94 -16.21
CA SER A 99 -12.54 -5.17 -16.14
C SER A 99 -12.28 -3.78 -15.55
N ASP A 100 -13.33 -2.96 -15.47
CA ASP A 100 -13.29 -1.66 -14.82
C ASP A 100 -14.25 -1.63 -13.61
N ALA A 101 -13.71 -1.27 -12.44
CA ALA A 101 -14.51 -1.06 -11.24
C ALA A 101 -15.48 0.14 -11.40
N GLY A 102 -15.18 1.09 -12.30
CA GLY A 102 -16.10 2.17 -12.68
C GLY A 102 -17.41 1.66 -13.29
N GLN A 103 -17.34 0.73 -14.25
CA GLN A 103 -18.51 0.06 -14.84
C GLN A 103 -19.29 -0.76 -13.80
N VAL A 104 -18.60 -1.52 -12.94
CA VAL A 104 -19.29 -2.24 -11.84
C VAL A 104 -19.94 -1.27 -10.85
N ALA A 105 -19.38 -0.07 -10.68
CA ALA A 105 -19.93 0.97 -9.83
C ALA A 105 -21.05 1.80 -10.49
N THR A 106 -21.25 1.81 -11.81
CA THR A 106 -22.44 2.46 -12.41
C THR A 106 -23.71 1.70 -12.04
N ASP A 107 -23.66 0.37 -12.12
CA ASP A 107 -24.81 -0.53 -12.00
C ASP A 107 -25.32 -0.70 -10.56
N LEU A 108 -24.61 -0.14 -9.58
CA LEU A 108 -24.96 -0.19 -8.16
C LEU A 108 -25.74 1.06 -7.72
N GLU A 109 -26.97 0.91 -7.25
CA GLU A 109 -27.76 2.05 -6.74
C GLU A 109 -27.18 2.65 -5.45
N GLU A 110 -26.79 1.79 -4.50
CA GLU A 110 -26.33 2.21 -3.17
C GLU A 110 -24.92 2.83 -3.22
N ARG A 111 -24.81 4.09 -2.76
CA ARG A 111 -23.53 4.82 -2.62
C ARG A 111 -22.50 4.06 -1.77
N SER A 112 -22.95 3.38 -0.73
CA SER A 112 -22.12 2.50 0.12
C SER A 112 -21.48 1.36 -0.66
N LYS A 113 -22.22 0.70 -1.56
CA LYS A 113 -21.69 -0.35 -2.43
C LYS A 113 -20.69 0.22 -3.45
N LYS A 114 -20.97 1.38 -4.05
CA LYS A 114 -20.01 2.09 -4.93
C LYS A 114 -18.70 2.39 -4.18
N TYR A 115 -18.78 2.94 -2.97
CA TYR A 115 -17.62 3.19 -2.10
C TYR A 115 -16.78 1.92 -1.86
N PHE A 116 -17.40 0.80 -1.48
CA PHE A 116 -16.66 -0.45 -1.24
C PHE A 116 -16.04 -1.03 -2.50
N VAL A 117 -16.72 -0.96 -3.66
CA VAL A 117 -16.13 -1.37 -4.96
C VAL A 117 -14.89 -0.53 -5.26
N TYR A 118 -14.96 0.80 -5.18
CA TYR A 118 -13.79 1.64 -5.45
C TYR A 118 -12.66 1.42 -4.44
N LYS A 119 -12.95 1.41 -3.12
CA LYS A 119 -11.93 1.19 -2.07
C LYS A 119 -11.19 -0.14 -2.27
N VAL A 120 -11.93 -1.25 -2.38
CA VAL A 120 -11.34 -2.60 -2.44
C VAL A 120 -10.48 -2.79 -3.69
N ASN A 121 -10.91 -2.25 -4.85
CA ASN A 121 -10.13 -2.35 -6.08
C ASN A 121 -8.91 -1.42 -6.06
N ALA A 122 -8.99 -0.25 -5.42
CA ALA A 122 -7.83 0.63 -5.23
C ALA A 122 -6.78 0.00 -4.29
N ASP A 123 -7.20 -0.53 -3.13
CA ASP A 123 -6.33 -1.24 -2.19
C ASP A 123 -5.68 -2.47 -2.85
N PHE A 124 -6.46 -3.23 -3.62
CA PHE A 124 -5.94 -4.37 -4.37
C PHE A 124 -4.89 -3.94 -5.40
N LEU A 125 -5.11 -2.86 -6.16
CA LEU A 125 -4.11 -2.36 -7.11
C LEU A 125 -2.84 -1.87 -6.41
N LEU A 126 -2.97 -1.14 -5.29
CA LEU A 126 -1.84 -0.68 -4.48
C LEU A 126 -0.96 -1.85 -4.02
N LEU A 127 -1.58 -2.87 -3.43
CA LEU A 127 -0.89 -4.07 -2.95
C LEU A 127 -0.34 -4.94 -4.08
N ASN A 128 -1.08 -5.07 -5.19
CA ASN A 128 -0.66 -5.88 -6.34
C ASN A 128 0.56 -5.30 -7.06
N LEU A 129 0.56 -3.99 -7.32
CA LEU A 129 1.69 -3.29 -7.97
C LEU A 129 2.87 -3.08 -7.00
N GLY A 130 2.56 -2.92 -5.70
CA GLY A 130 3.54 -2.73 -4.64
C GLY A 130 4.31 -4.00 -4.27
N LEU A 131 3.60 -5.11 -4.04
CA LEU A 131 4.15 -6.30 -3.38
C LEU A 131 4.28 -7.50 -4.31
N PHE A 132 3.22 -7.81 -5.05
CA PHE A 132 3.10 -9.10 -5.73
C PHE A 132 3.61 -9.09 -7.17
N ASN A 133 3.45 -7.97 -7.88
CA ASN A 133 3.88 -7.76 -9.27
C ASN A 133 4.69 -6.45 -9.40
N PRO A 134 5.87 -6.34 -8.74
CA PRO A 134 6.69 -5.14 -8.83
C PRO A 134 7.34 -4.98 -10.22
N ASP A 135 7.77 -6.09 -10.82
CA ASP A 135 8.55 -6.12 -12.08
C ASP A 135 7.71 -5.88 -13.34
N THR A 136 6.38 -5.76 -13.22
CA THR A 136 5.48 -5.64 -14.38
C THR A 136 5.42 -4.23 -14.96
N ASN A 137 6.51 -3.82 -15.60
CA ASN A 137 6.47 -2.83 -16.69
C ASN A 137 5.46 -3.23 -17.80
N LEU A 138 5.07 -4.52 -17.86
CA LEU A 138 3.97 -5.04 -18.69
C LEU A 138 2.60 -4.36 -18.46
N LEU A 139 2.37 -3.73 -17.29
CA LEU A 139 1.07 -3.13 -16.96
C LEU A 139 1.04 -1.61 -17.20
N GLY A 140 2.18 -0.92 -17.12
CA GLY A 140 2.32 0.50 -17.48
C GLY A 140 1.55 1.49 -16.59
N THR A 141 1.50 2.75 -17.02
CA THR A 141 0.83 3.85 -16.30
C THR A 141 -0.66 3.59 -16.08
N ALA A 142 -1.33 2.91 -17.02
CA ALA A 142 -2.77 2.66 -17.00
C ALA A 142 -3.30 1.98 -15.71
N TYR A 143 -2.47 1.26 -14.95
CA TYR A 143 -2.87 0.72 -13.65
C TYR A 143 -2.53 1.63 -12.45
N PHE A 144 -1.61 2.58 -12.61
CA PHE A 144 -1.46 3.72 -11.70
C PHE A 144 -2.66 4.64 -11.88
N ASP A 145 -2.95 5.08 -13.11
CA ASP A 145 -4.11 5.90 -13.48
C ASP A 145 -5.44 5.31 -12.93
N LYS A 146 -5.61 3.97 -13.01
CA LYS A 146 -6.74 3.26 -12.38
C LYS A 146 -6.73 3.33 -10.84
N GLY A 147 -5.59 3.09 -10.20
CA GLY A 147 -5.46 3.16 -8.74
C GLY A 147 -5.77 4.56 -8.20
N GLU A 148 -5.23 5.58 -8.86
CA GLU A 148 -5.50 7.00 -8.59
C GLU A 148 -6.99 7.32 -8.73
N SER A 149 -7.59 6.95 -9.86
CA SER A 149 -9.02 7.15 -10.15
C SER A 149 -9.95 6.41 -9.20
N TYR A 150 -9.62 5.17 -8.82
CA TYR A 150 -10.42 4.39 -7.87
C TYR A 150 -10.32 4.96 -6.45
N TYR A 151 -9.15 5.42 -6.00
CA TYR A 151 -9.05 6.11 -4.71
C TYR A 151 -9.81 7.44 -4.70
N PHE A 152 -9.75 8.24 -5.77
CA PHE A 152 -10.55 9.47 -5.92
C PHE A 152 -12.06 9.19 -5.89
N SER A 153 -12.48 8.13 -6.60
CA SER A 153 -13.88 7.72 -6.68
C SER A 153 -14.39 7.13 -5.35
N ALA A 154 -13.54 6.44 -4.59
CA ALA A 154 -13.82 6.02 -3.22
C ALA A 154 -13.98 7.22 -2.28
N ALA A 155 -13.06 8.19 -2.32
CA ALA A 155 -13.15 9.41 -1.52
C ALA A 155 -14.42 10.21 -1.81
N SER A 156 -14.73 10.41 -3.09
CA SER A 156 -15.94 11.12 -3.55
C SER A 156 -17.22 10.37 -3.14
N SER A 157 -17.25 9.04 -3.27
CA SER A 157 -18.37 8.21 -2.81
C SER A 157 -18.55 8.31 -1.29
N LEU A 158 -17.46 8.31 -0.52
CA LEU A 158 -17.49 8.44 0.93
C LEU A 158 -18.05 9.79 1.36
N LYS A 159 -17.56 10.90 0.77
CA LYS A 159 -18.08 12.26 1.01
C LYS A 159 -19.58 12.38 0.71
N ALA A 160 -20.05 11.68 -0.34
CA ALA A 160 -21.48 11.62 -0.71
C ALA A 160 -22.33 10.70 0.20
N ILE A 161 -21.72 9.97 1.14
CA ILE A 161 -22.38 9.20 2.21
C ILE A 161 -22.34 9.99 3.53
N THR A 162 -21.20 10.57 3.88
CA THR A 162 -20.98 11.33 5.13
C THR A 162 -21.53 12.75 5.10
N GLY A 163 -21.88 13.27 3.92
CA GLY A 163 -22.37 14.64 3.75
C GLY A 163 -21.28 15.72 3.74
N GLY A 164 -20.01 15.33 3.63
CA GLY A 164 -18.86 16.23 3.69
C GLY A 164 -17.53 15.50 3.82
N ARG A 165 -16.43 16.25 3.98
CA ARG A 165 -15.09 15.68 4.23
C ARG A 165 -15.04 14.88 5.53
N SER A 166 -14.15 13.91 5.58
CA SER A 166 -13.86 13.06 6.74
C SER A 166 -12.39 12.63 6.65
N GLY A 167 -11.73 12.34 7.78
CA GLY A 167 -10.33 11.91 7.77
C GLY A 167 -10.07 10.72 6.83
N GLN A 168 -11.00 9.75 6.75
CA GLN A 168 -10.88 8.65 5.81
C GLN A 168 -11.08 9.05 4.35
N SER A 169 -11.99 10.00 4.02
CA SER A 169 -12.07 10.51 2.64
C SER A 169 -10.82 11.30 2.23
N ASP A 170 -10.16 11.90 3.21
CA ASP A 170 -9.02 12.77 3.00
C ASP A 170 -7.74 11.93 2.82
N VAL A 171 -7.58 10.85 3.58
CA VAL A 171 -6.65 9.73 3.30
C VAL A 171 -6.81 9.18 1.88
N LEU A 172 -8.05 8.92 1.44
CA LEU A 172 -8.31 8.37 0.11
C LEU A 172 -7.97 9.37 -1.01
N GLU A 173 -8.13 10.68 -0.80
CA GLU A 173 -7.60 11.69 -1.75
C GLU A 173 -6.07 11.77 -1.75
N LYS A 174 -5.41 11.65 -0.59
CA LYS A 174 -3.94 11.60 -0.51
C LYS A 174 -3.37 10.35 -1.21
N LEU A 175 -4.02 9.20 -1.05
CA LEU A 175 -3.70 7.95 -1.75
C LEU A 175 -3.93 8.05 -3.26
N SER A 176 -4.96 8.79 -3.67
CA SER A 176 -5.20 9.10 -5.08
C SER A 176 -4.08 9.96 -5.65
N LEU A 177 -3.80 11.13 -5.07
CA LEU A 177 -2.82 12.10 -5.58
C LEU A 177 -1.37 11.58 -5.56
N LYS A 178 -1.07 10.56 -4.75
CA LYS A 178 0.28 10.04 -4.53
C LYS A 178 0.39 8.53 -4.74
N PHE A 179 -0.53 7.91 -5.49
CA PHE A 179 -0.61 6.45 -5.62
C PHE A 179 0.74 5.80 -5.97
N GLY A 180 1.44 6.35 -6.98
CA GLY A 180 2.73 5.83 -7.42
C GLY A 180 3.85 5.89 -6.36
N LYS A 181 3.85 6.91 -5.49
CA LYS A 181 4.77 7.02 -4.34
C LYS A 181 4.57 5.85 -3.39
N TYR A 182 3.33 5.54 -3.04
CA TYR A 182 3.02 4.45 -2.12
C TYR A 182 3.29 3.07 -2.73
N VAL A 183 3.01 2.87 -4.03
CA VAL A 183 3.45 1.66 -4.77
C VAL A 183 4.97 1.49 -4.66
N GLU A 184 5.75 2.56 -4.81
CA GLU A 184 7.20 2.54 -4.73
C GLU A 184 7.77 2.30 -3.31
N ILE A 185 7.12 2.81 -2.26
CA ILE A 185 7.46 2.46 -0.86
C ILE A 185 7.19 0.95 -0.63
N LEU A 186 6.03 0.44 -1.06
CA LEU A 186 5.67 -0.98 -0.92
C LEU A 186 6.63 -1.90 -1.68
N ARG A 187 7.08 -1.50 -2.87
CA ARG A 187 8.11 -2.21 -3.66
C ARG A 187 9.44 -2.31 -2.93
N HIS A 188 9.88 -1.22 -2.32
CA HIS A 188 11.10 -1.22 -1.53
C HIS A 188 10.94 -2.11 -0.29
N MET A 189 9.85 -1.97 0.48
CA MET A 189 9.56 -2.83 1.65
C MET A 189 9.62 -4.32 1.31
N LYS A 190 8.97 -4.73 0.22
CA LYS A 190 8.91 -6.14 -0.22
C LYS A 190 10.25 -6.67 -0.77
N ASN A 191 11.16 -5.79 -1.19
CA ASN A 191 12.49 -6.16 -1.69
C ASN A 191 13.60 -6.06 -0.63
N SER A 192 13.44 -5.21 0.40
CA SER A 192 14.41 -5.02 1.50
C SER A 192 14.18 -5.96 2.69
N ALA A 193 12.99 -6.56 2.81
CA ALA A 193 12.65 -7.46 3.90
C ALA A 193 12.84 -8.95 3.56
N ASP A 194 13.86 -9.57 4.16
CA ASP A 194 14.00 -11.03 4.22
C ASP A 194 12.67 -11.66 4.70
N ASN A 195 12.06 -12.52 3.88
CA ASN A 195 10.84 -13.25 4.19
C ASN A 195 9.55 -12.44 4.34
N TYR A 196 9.40 -11.30 3.64
CA TYR A 196 8.23 -10.40 3.70
C TYR A 196 6.85 -11.09 3.75
N LEU A 197 6.59 -12.14 2.95
CA LEU A 197 5.29 -12.85 2.90
C LEU A 197 5.18 -14.08 3.82
N SER A 198 6.17 -14.33 4.69
CA SER A 198 6.18 -15.53 5.56
C SER A 198 5.36 -15.30 6.83
N PHE A 199 4.05 -15.10 6.66
CA PHE A 199 3.09 -14.61 7.66
C PHE A 199 2.93 -15.45 8.95
N HIS A 200 3.69 -16.54 9.10
CA HIS A 200 3.67 -17.41 10.29
C HIS A 200 5.07 -17.73 10.84
N PHE A 201 6.15 -17.52 10.08
CA PHE A 201 7.53 -17.85 10.47
C PHE A 201 8.53 -16.88 9.82
N LYS A 202 9.27 -16.11 10.62
CA LYS A 202 10.37 -15.25 10.16
C LYS A 202 11.67 -16.04 10.22
N PHE A 203 12.11 -16.60 9.09
CA PHE A 203 13.38 -17.34 9.02
C PHE A 203 14.57 -16.43 9.34
N GLN A 204 15.59 -16.99 9.99
CA GLN A 204 16.81 -16.27 10.36
C GLN A 204 17.64 -15.91 9.12
N LYS A 205 18.44 -14.84 9.21
CA LYS A 205 19.40 -14.45 8.15
C LYS A 205 20.44 -15.54 7.80
N ILE A 206 20.67 -16.50 8.71
CA ILE A 206 21.54 -17.66 8.46
C ILE A 206 20.78 -18.73 7.66
N GLU A 207 19.54 -19.06 8.05
CA GLU A 207 18.68 -20.01 7.34
C GLU A 207 18.39 -19.54 5.91
N MET A 208 18.11 -18.25 5.73
CA MET A 208 17.99 -17.60 4.42
C MET A 208 19.22 -17.86 3.54
N LYS A 209 20.41 -17.51 4.01
CA LYS A 209 21.65 -17.70 3.24
C LYS A 209 21.95 -19.17 2.92
N GLN A 210 21.58 -20.09 3.81
CA GLN A 210 21.69 -21.54 3.56
C GLN A 210 20.68 -22.01 2.49
N MET A 211 19.46 -21.48 2.52
CA MET A 211 18.41 -21.76 1.54
C MET A 211 18.74 -21.17 0.16
N GLU A 212 19.22 -19.93 0.09
CA GLU A 212 19.74 -19.28 -1.12
C GLU A 212 20.91 -20.06 -1.74
N ALA A 213 21.88 -20.49 -0.93
CA ALA A 213 23.01 -21.29 -1.40
C ALA A 213 22.54 -22.64 -1.96
N THR A 214 21.57 -23.28 -1.30
CA THR A 214 20.99 -24.57 -1.74
C THR A 214 20.20 -24.41 -3.04
N LEU A 215 19.39 -23.36 -3.16
CA LEU A 215 18.66 -23.01 -4.39
C LEU A 215 19.62 -22.70 -5.54
N THR A 216 20.70 -21.96 -5.28
CA THR A 216 21.73 -21.63 -6.27
C THR A 216 22.41 -22.88 -6.81
N GLN A 217 22.80 -23.82 -5.93
CA GLN A 217 23.36 -25.11 -6.33
C GLN A 217 22.36 -25.97 -7.12
N ALA A 218 21.07 -25.96 -6.76
CA ALA A 218 20.03 -26.68 -7.49
C ALA A 218 19.80 -26.11 -8.90
N VAL A 219 19.84 -24.78 -9.05
CA VAL A 219 19.76 -24.08 -10.35
C VAL A 219 20.99 -24.35 -11.20
N GLN A 220 22.19 -24.39 -10.60
CA GLN A 220 23.42 -24.76 -11.32
C GLN A 220 23.37 -26.20 -11.84
N LYS A 221 22.98 -27.18 -11.01
CA LYS A 221 22.79 -28.58 -11.44
C LYS A 221 21.81 -28.73 -12.59
N ARG A 222 20.72 -27.96 -12.60
CA ARG A 222 19.74 -27.89 -13.71
C ARG A 222 20.25 -27.20 -14.98
N LYS A 223 21.39 -26.51 -14.95
CA LYS A 223 22.05 -25.94 -16.14
C LYS A 223 23.23 -26.79 -16.64
N SER A 224 23.60 -27.83 -15.89
CA SER A 224 24.65 -28.80 -16.21
C SER A 224 24.08 -30.21 -16.45
N SER A 225 22.81 -30.29 -16.85
CA SER A 225 22.07 -31.50 -17.25
C SER A 225 21.21 -31.18 -18.46
#